data_AF-A0A7S2FPT2-F1
#
_entry.id   AF-A0A7S2FPT2-F1
#
_cell.length_a   1.000
_cell.length_b   1.000
_cell.length_c   1.000
_cell.angle_alpha   90.00
_cell.angle_beta   90.00
_cell.angle_gamma   90.00
#
_symmetry.space_group_name_H-M   'P 1'
#
loop_
_entity.id
_entity.type
_entity.pdbx_description
1 polymer ?
#
loop_
_entity_poly.entity_id
_entity_poly.type
_entity_poly.pdbx_seq_one_letter_code
_entity_poly.pdbx_strand_id
1 'polypeptide(L)'
;SSFGSGLTVDDPATPSPRRALQLLSGAMATQPDSETLNISDGTTMEIARIPGVDDATWAEVKAYVEGNPDTAKSLQKFAKNPDAMRGWLQTQAIAEHYSKKLSGGDTPVQDRIKALEEDAELAPILEDIKKNGLEAAMKHYQNEELMLKFSQKMGGLPAELQPTLKKIDDTALTLHEAAKNGDLKAVQDF
;
A
#
# COMPACT_ATOMS: atom_id res chain seq x y z
N SER A 1 33.31 -35.27 34.90
CA SER A 1 31.87 -34.93 34.87
C SER A 1 31.71 -33.48 34.45
N SER A 2 30.85 -33.03 33.55
CA SER A 2 30.31 -33.52 32.28
C SER A 2 29.69 -32.30 31.58
N PHE A 3 29.65 -32.34 30.25
CA PHE A 3 29.17 -31.37 29.26
C PHE A 3 27.78 -30.71 29.47
N GLY A 4 27.60 -29.55 28.80
CA GLY A 4 26.33 -28.98 28.29
C GLY A 4 26.40 -27.44 28.19
N SER A 5 26.78 -26.79 27.09
CA SER A 5 26.03 -26.53 25.83
C SER A 5 24.56 -26.14 26.03
N GLY A 6 24.15 -24.96 25.55
CA GLY A 6 22.75 -24.69 25.23
C GLY A 6 22.27 -23.24 25.29
N LEU A 7 22.28 -22.59 24.13
CA LEU A 7 21.32 -21.56 23.66
C LEU A 7 21.06 -20.31 24.53
N THR A 8 21.61 -19.20 24.07
CA THR A 8 20.88 -17.92 24.03
C THR A 8 19.54 -18.15 23.34
N VAL A 9 18.45 -17.93 24.08
CA VAL A 9 17.10 -17.85 23.51
C VAL A 9 17.05 -16.59 22.65
N ASP A 10 17.18 -16.79 21.33
CA ASP A 10 16.78 -15.81 20.32
C ASP A 10 15.26 -15.65 20.42
N ASP A 11 14.82 -14.46 20.81
CA ASP A 11 13.42 -14.03 20.83
C ASP A 11 12.90 -13.91 19.38
N PRO A 12 11.85 -14.64 18.97
CA PRO A 12 11.32 -14.58 17.62
C PRO A 12 10.20 -13.53 17.51
N ALA A 13 10.46 -12.25 17.78
CA ALA A 13 9.43 -11.22 17.59
C ALA A 13 9.98 -9.81 17.31
N THR A 14 10.77 -9.64 16.26
CA THR A 14 10.70 -8.48 15.32
C THR A 14 11.80 -8.59 14.26
N PRO A 15 11.47 -8.66 12.95
CA PRO A 15 12.50 -8.57 11.93
C PRO A 15 13.09 -7.15 11.93
N SER A 16 14.39 -7.06 12.24
CA SER A 16 15.18 -5.84 12.11
C SER A 16 15.05 -5.22 10.71
N PRO A 17 15.17 -3.88 10.56
CA PRO A 17 14.99 -3.16 9.28
C PRO A 17 15.95 -3.62 8.17
N ARG A 18 17.08 -4.27 8.50
CA ARG A 18 17.95 -4.94 7.52
C ARG A 18 17.31 -6.17 6.87
N ARG A 19 16.52 -6.96 7.61
CA ARG A 19 15.76 -8.10 7.06
C ARG A 19 14.62 -7.62 6.17
N ALA A 20 13.95 -6.51 6.52
CA ALA A 20 12.96 -5.87 5.65
C ALA A 20 13.59 -5.37 4.34
N LEU A 21 14.81 -4.80 4.40
CA LEU A 21 15.55 -4.38 3.20
C LEU A 21 16.01 -5.57 2.34
N GLN A 22 16.27 -6.72 2.95
CA GLN A 22 16.66 -7.95 2.25
C GLN A 22 15.45 -8.67 1.63
N LEU A 23 14.26 -8.59 2.26
CA LEU A 23 12.99 -9.02 1.67
C LEU A 23 12.61 -8.15 0.46
N LEU A 24 12.86 -6.84 0.52
CA LEU A 24 12.58 -5.92 -0.59
C LEU A 24 13.66 -5.93 -1.70
N SER A 25 14.89 -6.32 -1.36
CA SER A 25 15.96 -6.54 -2.37
C SER A 25 15.91 -7.95 -2.99
N GLY A 26 15.14 -8.87 -2.38
CA GLY A 26 14.89 -10.23 -2.86
C GLY A 26 13.51 -10.42 -3.51
N ALA A 27 12.68 -9.38 -3.59
CA ALA A 27 11.33 -9.42 -4.18
C ALA A 27 11.32 -9.49 -5.72
N MET A 28 12.26 -10.24 -6.29
CA MET A 28 12.24 -10.77 -7.65
C MET A 28 12.45 -12.29 -7.63
N ALA A 29 12.00 -12.99 -6.56
CA ALA A 29 12.04 -14.46 -6.48
C ALA A 29 11.15 -15.13 -5.41
N THR A 30 10.10 -14.48 -4.88
CA THR A 30 9.07 -15.20 -4.10
C THR A 30 7.71 -14.59 -4.39
N GLN A 31 6.90 -15.33 -5.16
CA GLN A 31 5.51 -15.00 -5.41
C GLN A 31 4.79 -14.79 -4.07
N PRO A 32 3.94 -13.76 -3.90
CA PRO A 32 3.00 -13.76 -2.79
C PRO A 32 2.17 -15.05 -2.87
N ASP A 33 1.83 -15.70 -1.75
CA ASP A 33 0.93 -16.86 -1.75
C ASP A 33 -0.34 -16.50 -2.53
N SER A 34 -0.38 -16.94 -3.80
CA SER A 34 -1.47 -16.67 -4.71
C SER A 34 -2.39 -17.87 -4.76
N GLU A 35 -3.67 -17.62 -4.57
CA GLU A 35 -4.71 -18.64 -4.52
C GLU A 35 -5.67 -18.42 -5.68
N THR A 36 -6.16 -19.52 -6.27
CA THR A 36 -7.24 -19.46 -7.26
C THR A 36 -8.58 -19.55 -6.55
N LEU A 37 -9.40 -18.50 -6.68
CA LEU A 37 -10.78 -18.46 -6.19
C LEU A 37 -11.75 -18.97 -7.25
N ASN A 38 -12.77 -19.70 -6.80
CA ASN A 38 -13.87 -20.14 -7.66
C ASN A 38 -15.06 -19.20 -7.46
N ILE A 39 -15.31 -18.35 -8.44
CA ILE A 39 -16.39 -17.36 -8.37
C ILE A 39 -17.72 -18.05 -8.64
N SER A 40 -18.77 -17.64 -7.94
CA SER A 40 -20.13 -18.20 -8.02
C SER A 40 -20.76 -18.16 -9.42
N ASP A 41 -20.26 -17.31 -10.34
CA ASP A 41 -20.68 -17.29 -11.74
C ASP A 41 -19.95 -18.33 -12.62
N GLY A 42 -19.14 -19.20 -12.03
CA GLY A 42 -18.39 -20.26 -12.68
C GLY A 42 -17.03 -19.81 -13.23
N THR A 43 -16.66 -18.54 -13.06
CA THR A 43 -15.33 -18.04 -13.43
C THR A 43 -14.31 -18.27 -12.32
N THR A 44 -13.02 -18.12 -12.63
CA THR A 44 -11.94 -18.20 -11.65
C THR A 44 -11.14 -16.90 -11.60
N MET A 45 -10.56 -16.60 -10.44
CA MET A 45 -9.71 -15.43 -10.24
C MET A 45 -8.51 -15.78 -9.38
N GLU A 46 -7.31 -15.39 -9.82
CA GLU A 46 -6.12 -15.49 -8.99
C GLU A 46 -6.03 -14.26 -8.07
N ILE A 47 -5.78 -14.48 -6.79
CA ILE A 47 -5.63 -13.42 -5.79
C ILE A 47 -4.37 -13.68 -4.96
N ALA A 48 -3.57 -12.64 -4.77
CA ALA A 48 -2.42 -12.67 -3.88
C ALA A 48 -2.86 -12.33 -2.45
N ARG A 49 -2.36 -13.08 -1.47
CA ARG A 49 -2.62 -12.80 -0.05
C ARG A 49 -2.06 -11.45 0.38
N ILE A 50 -2.89 -10.66 1.06
CA ILE A 50 -2.50 -9.35 1.61
C ILE A 50 -1.63 -9.58 2.88
N PRO A 51 -0.38 -9.08 2.93
CA PRO A 51 0.48 -9.21 4.10
C PRO A 51 -0.15 -8.55 5.34
N GLY A 52 -0.09 -9.24 6.49
CA GLY A 52 -0.62 -8.72 7.77
C GLY A 52 -2.10 -9.02 8.02
N VAL A 53 -2.81 -9.65 7.07
CA VAL A 53 -4.18 -10.17 7.27
C VAL A 53 -4.10 -11.60 7.81
N ASP A 54 -4.73 -11.84 8.97
CA ASP A 54 -4.80 -13.17 9.58
C ASP A 54 -5.66 -14.15 8.77
N ASP A 55 -5.55 -15.45 9.07
CA ASP A 55 -6.22 -16.50 8.30
C ASP A 55 -7.75 -16.38 8.31
N ALA A 56 -8.35 -15.91 9.41
CA ALA A 56 -9.79 -15.80 9.52
C ALA A 56 -10.31 -14.63 8.66
N THR A 57 -9.71 -13.46 8.80
CA THR A 57 -10.03 -12.30 7.95
C THR A 57 -9.77 -12.60 6.46
N TRP A 58 -8.70 -13.35 6.16
CA TRP A 58 -8.41 -13.77 4.79
C TRP A 58 -9.49 -14.71 4.22
N ALA A 59 -9.97 -15.66 5.03
CA ALA A 59 -11.05 -16.55 4.62
C ALA A 59 -12.35 -15.78 4.33
N GLU A 60 -12.68 -14.75 5.11
CA GLU A 60 -13.83 -13.88 4.86
C GLU A 60 -13.69 -13.10 3.55
N VAL A 61 -12.51 -12.55 3.27
CA VAL A 61 -12.23 -11.86 1.99
C VAL A 61 -12.42 -12.81 0.81
N LYS A 62 -11.92 -14.04 0.91
CA LYS A 62 -12.12 -15.06 -0.13
C LYS A 62 -13.60 -15.38 -0.34
N ALA A 63 -14.33 -15.70 0.73
CA ALA A 63 -15.75 -16.01 0.66
C ALA A 63 -16.57 -14.84 0.08
N TYR A 64 -16.22 -13.60 0.45
CA TYR A 64 -16.85 -12.41 -0.10
C TYR A 64 -16.61 -12.30 -1.61
N VAL A 65 -15.37 -12.45 -2.08
CA VAL A 65 -15.06 -12.34 -3.51
C VAL A 65 -15.69 -13.49 -4.32
N GLU A 66 -15.65 -14.72 -3.82
CA GLU A 66 -16.27 -15.88 -4.46
C GLU A 66 -17.80 -15.73 -4.59
N GLY A 67 -18.45 -15.19 -3.55
CA GLY A 67 -19.89 -14.94 -3.55
C GLY A 67 -20.34 -13.70 -4.32
N ASN A 68 -19.42 -12.82 -4.75
CA ASN A 68 -19.74 -11.55 -5.38
C ASN A 68 -19.03 -11.40 -6.75
N PRO A 69 -19.65 -11.91 -7.85
CA PRO A 69 -19.07 -11.87 -9.19
C PRO A 69 -18.75 -10.46 -9.71
N ASP A 70 -19.56 -9.47 -9.36
CA ASP A 70 -19.34 -8.08 -9.78
C ASP A 70 -18.10 -7.47 -9.11
N THR A 71 -17.86 -7.82 -7.84
CA THR A 71 -16.64 -7.46 -7.11
C THR A 71 -15.42 -8.12 -7.74
N ALA A 72 -15.49 -9.42 -8.01
CA ALA A 72 -14.39 -10.16 -8.67
C ALA A 72 -14.04 -9.54 -10.04
N LYS A 73 -15.05 -9.23 -10.86
CA LYS A 73 -14.86 -8.57 -12.16
C LYS A 73 -14.25 -7.17 -12.01
N SER A 74 -14.67 -6.41 -11.01
CA SER A 74 -14.14 -5.07 -10.75
C SER A 74 -12.68 -5.13 -10.31
N LEU A 75 -12.32 -6.07 -9.43
CA LEU A 75 -10.94 -6.32 -9.02
C LEU A 75 -10.06 -6.78 -10.19
N GLN A 76 -10.55 -7.69 -11.03
CA GLN A 76 -9.81 -8.10 -12.23
C GLN A 76 -9.60 -6.95 -13.21
N LYS A 77 -10.61 -6.10 -13.43
CA LYS A 77 -10.49 -4.91 -14.28
C LYS A 77 -9.44 -3.94 -13.75
N PHE A 78 -9.45 -3.72 -12.44
CA PHE A 78 -8.46 -2.89 -11.78
C PHE A 78 -7.05 -3.48 -11.92
N ALA A 79 -6.87 -4.77 -11.63
CA ALA A 79 -5.59 -5.46 -11.72
C ALA A 79 -5.00 -5.48 -13.15
N LYS A 80 -5.86 -5.51 -14.17
CA LYS A 80 -5.46 -5.46 -15.58
C LYS A 80 -5.23 -4.04 -16.11
N ASN A 81 -5.50 -3.00 -15.30
CA ASN A 81 -5.28 -1.62 -15.69
C ASN A 81 -3.94 -1.13 -15.09
N PRO A 82 -2.86 -1.05 -15.89
CA PRO A 82 -1.54 -0.69 -15.38
C PRO A 82 -1.51 0.73 -14.81
N ASP A 83 -2.26 1.68 -15.37
CA ASP A 83 -2.32 3.04 -14.85
C ASP A 83 -3.01 3.10 -13.48
N ALA A 84 -4.11 2.38 -13.32
CA ALA A 84 -4.81 2.29 -12.04
C ALA A 84 -3.95 1.59 -10.98
N MET A 85 -3.25 0.51 -11.35
CA MET A 85 -2.32 -0.19 -10.48
C MET A 85 -1.15 0.70 -10.07
N ARG A 86 -0.55 1.43 -11.03
CA ARG A 86 0.54 2.37 -10.77
C ARG A 86 0.11 3.48 -9.82
N GLY A 87 -1.04 4.11 -10.06
CA GLY A 87 -1.58 5.13 -9.16
C GLY A 87 -1.87 4.61 -7.75
N TRP A 88 -2.32 3.37 -7.63
CA TRP A 88 -2.49 2.72 -6.33
C TRP A 88 -1.16 2.45 -5.63
N LEU A 89 -0.14 1.97 -6.35
CA LEU A 89 1.22 1.78 -5.79
C LEU A 89 1.82 3.10 -5.30
N GLN A 90 1.64 4.19 -6.05
CA GLN A 90 2.05 5.53 -5.62
C GLN A 90 1.31 5.94 -4.34
N THR A 91 0.00 5.71 -4.28
CA THR A 91 -0.83 6.01 -3.10
C THR A 91 -0.36 5.22 -1.87
N GLN A 92 -0.07 3.92 -2.04
CA GLN A 92 0.49 3.08 -0.98
C GLN A 92 1.84 3.59 -0.48
N ALA A 93 2.78 3.90 -1.39
CA ALA A 93 4.09 4.40 -1.01
C ALA A 93 4.01 5.72 -0.22
N ILE A 94 3.09 6.61 -0.61
CA ILE A 94 2.83 7.86 0.12
C ILE A 94 2.24 7.57 1.51
N ALA A 95 1.20 6.73 1.58
CA ALA A 95 0.54 6.38 2.83
C ALA A 95 1.50 5.72 3.84
N GLU A 96 2.30 4.76 3.38
CA GLU A 96 3.31 4.09 4.20
C GLU A 96 4.37 5.06 4.72
N HIS A 97 4.82 6.01 3.89
CA HIS A 97 5.79 7.01 4.30
C HIS A 97 5.26 7.86 5.47
N TYR A 98 4.03 8.36 5.36
CA TYR A 98 3.42 9.15 6.42
C TYR A 98 3.09 8.31 7.65
N SER A 99 2.58 7.09 7.48
CA SER A 99 2.31 6.16 8.58
C SER A 99 3.60 5.87 9.39
N LYS A 100 4.72 5.63 8.68
CA LYS A 100 6.02 5.39 9.30
C LYS A 100 6.55 6.63 10.03
N LYS A 101 6.44 7.82 9.44
CA LYS A 101 6.85 9.09 10.06
C LYS A 101 6.03 9.36 11.33
N LEU A 102 4.72 9.17 11.28
CA LEU A 102 3.83 9.32 12.43
C LEU A 102 4.15 8.33 13.56
N SER A 103 4.27 7.04 13.23
CA SER A 103 4.57 5.98 14.20
C SER A 103 5.99 6.10 14.76
N GLY A 104 6.93 6.63 13.97
CA GLY A 104 8.32 6.87 14.37
C GLY A 104 8.53 8.15 15.18
N GLY A 105 7.48 8.93 15.45
CA GLY A 105 7.56 10.16 16.23
C GLY A 105 8.19 11.35 15.51
N ASP A 106 8.12 11.38 14.18
CA ASP A 106 8.66 12.48 13.37
C ASP A 106 7.94 13.80 13.70
N THR A 107 8.65 14.66 14.43
CA THR A 107 8.12 15.95 14.92
C THR A 107 7.64 16.85 13.79
N PRO A 108 8.35 16.99 12.66
CA PRO A 108 7.86 17.80 11.53
C PRO A 108 6.49 17.38 10.98
N VAL A 109 6.24 16.08 10.82
CA VAL A 109 4.92 15.61 10.34
C VAL A 109 3.84 15.84 11.40
N GLN A 110 4.14 15.58 12.68
CA GLN A 110 3.20 15.85 13.77
C GLN A 110 2.86 17.34 13.90
N ASP A 111 3.84 18.23 13.78
CA ASP A 111 3.63 19.67 13.85
C ASP A 111 2.79 20.18 12.68
N ARG A 112 2.98 19.62 11.48
CA ARG A 112 2.11 19.93 10.33
C ARG A 112 0.68 19.49 10.56
N ILE A 113 0.47 18.31 11.15
CA ILE A 113 -0.86 17.84 11.51
C ILE A 113 -1.52 18.77 12.54
N LYS A 114 -0.80 19.17 13.58
CA LYS A 114 -1.29 20.17 14.55
C LYS A 114 -1.60 21.51 13.88
N ALA A 115 -0.73 21.97 12.98
CA ALA A 115 -0.95 23.21 12.24
C ALA A 115 -2.19 23.16 11.33
N LEU A 116 -2.61 21.98 10.87
CA LEU A 116 -3.88 21.80 10.18
C LEU A 116 -5.07 21.90 11.15
N GLU A 117 -4.94 21.36 12.37
CA GLU A 117 -5.97 21.41 13.41
C GLU A 117 -6.18 22.84 13.95
N GLU A 118 -5.17 23.69 13.87
CA GLU A 118 -5.23 25.10 14.29
C GLU A 118 -5.62 26.05 13.15
N ASP A 119 -5.68 25.57 11.90
CA ASP A 119 -5.98 26.41 10.73
C ASP A 119 -7.47 26.72 10.65
N ALA A 120 -7.85 28.01 10.60
CA ALA A 120 -9.24 28.44 10.65
C ALA A 120 -10.12 27.89 9.50
N GLU A 121 -9.53 27.57 8.34
CA GLU A 121 -10.27 27.00 7.21
C GLU A 121 -10.27 25.45 7.25
N LEU A 122 -9.19 24.82 7.71
CA LEU A 122 -9.02 23.37 7.67
C LEU A 122 -9.48 22.66 8.96
N ALA A 123 -9.44 23.33 10.10
CA ALA A 123 -9.92 22.84 11.38
C ALA A 123 -11.39 22.36 11.33
N PRO A 124 -12.38 23.14 10.84
CA PRO A 124 -13.77 22.68 10.80
C PRO A 124 -13.96 21.46 9.88
N ILE A 125 -13.08 21.28 8.89
CA ILE A 125 -13.11 20.17 7.96
C ILE A 125 -12.54 18.91 8.61
N LEU A 126 -11.44 19.05 9.35
CA LEU A 126 -10.89 17.96 10.17
C LEU A 126 -11.87 17.53 11.25
N GLU A 127 -12.57 18.47 11.89
CA GLU A 127 -13.63 18.13 12.85
C GLU A 127 -14.79 17.38 12.18
N ASP A 128 -15.21 17.82 10.98
CA ASP A 128 -16.24 17.13 10.20
C ASP A 128 -15.82 15.70 9.83
N ILE A 129 -14.57 15.50 9.41
CA ILE A 129 -14.01 14.17 9.13
C ILE A 129 -13.91 13.32 10.40
N LYS A 130 -13.50 13.89 11.55
CA LYS A 130 -13.45 13.17 12.83
C LYS A 130 -14.84 12.74 13.29
N LYS A 131 -15.88 13.54 13.02
CA LYS A 131 -17.25 13.30 13.46
C LYS A 131 -18.04 12.39 12.52
N ASN A 132 -17.93 12.61 11.21
CA ASN A 132 -18.74 11.97 10.18
C ASN A 132 -17.94 10.95 9.34
N GLY A 133 -16.63 10.82 9.59
CA GLY A 133 -15.78 9.78 9.03
C GLY A 133 -15.61 9.88 7.52
N LEU A 134 -15.73 8.73 6.86
CA LEU A 134 -15.44 8.55 5.44
C LEU A 134 -16.36 9.39 4.52
N GLU A 135 -17.62 9.60 4.91
CA GLU A 135 -18.57 10.38 4.10
C GLU A 135 -18.14 11.84 3.99
N ALA A 136 -17.75 12.45 5.11
CA ALA A 136 -17.20 13.80 5.13
C ALA A 136 -15.87 13.87 4.37
N ALA A 137 -14.99 12.87 4.53
CA ALA A 137 -13.73 12.83 3.79
C ALA A 137 -13.97 12.83 2.27
N MET A 138 -14.92 12.03 1.77
CA MET A 138 -15.27 11.97 0.35
C MET A 138 -15.90 13.26 -0.16
N LYS A 139 -16.75 13.91 0.66
CA LYS A 139 -17.35 15.21 0.33
C LYS A 139 -16.29 16.29 0.14
N HIS A 140 -15.30 16.33 1.03
CA HIS A 140 -14.23 17.34 1.00
C HIS A 140 -13.14 17.00 -0.01
N TYR A 141 -12.90 15.72 -0.29
CA TYR A 141 -11.91 15.26 -1.26
C TYR A 141 -12.16 15.81 -2.68
N GLN A 142 -13.43 16.01 -3.06
CA GLN A 142 -13.79 16.56 -4.37
C GLN A 142 -13.48 18.06 -4.50
N ASN A 143 -13.18 18.76 -3.40
CA ASN A 143 -12.80 20.16 -3.44
C ASN A 143 -11.28 20.29 -3.69
N GLU A 144 -10.91 20.51 -4.94
CA GLU A 144 -9.51 20.60 -5.37
C GLU A 144 -8.75 21.74 -4.69
N GLU A 145 -9.36 22.92 -4.53
CA GLU A 145 -8.73 24.06 -3.86
C GLU A 145 -8.43 23.74 -2.40
N LEU A 146 -9.35 23.05 -1.74
CA LEU A 146 -9.18 22.57 -0.37
C LEU A 146 -8.06 21.53 -0.26
N MET A 147 -8.04 20.54 -1.16
CA MET A 147 -7.00 19.51 -1.18
C MET A 147 -5.62 20.12 -1.47
N LEU A 148 -5.56 21.14 -2.33
CA LEU A 148 -4.33 21.87 -2.58
C LEU A 148 -3.82 22.58 -1.32
N LYS A 149 -4.69 23.29 -0.59
CA LYS A 149 -4.34 23.92 0.70
C LYS A 149 -3.85 22.89 1.71
N PHE A 150 -4.53 21.75 1.81
CA PHE A 150 -4.13 20.65 2.68
C PHE A 150 -2.73 20.13 2.32
N SER A 151 -2.47 19.91 1.03
CA SER A 151 -1.17 19.48 0.54
C SER A 151 -0.07 20.50 0.85
N GLN A 152 -0.33 21.79 0.68
CA GLN A 152 0.63 22.87 0.95
C GLN A 152 0.98 22.94 2.44
N LYS A 153 -0.02 22.85 3.32
CA LYS A 153 0.19 22.82 4.78
C LYS A 153 0.94 21.58 5.24
N MET A 154 0.71 20.44 4.59
CA MET A 154 1.49 19.22 4.81
C MET A 154 2.89 19.24 4.19
N GLY A 155 3.27 20.33 3.51
CA GLY A 155 4.59 20.52 2.90
C GLY A 155 4.75 19.87 1.54
N GLY A 156 3.65 19.59 0.86
CA GLY A 156 3.60 18.95 -0.46
C GLY A 156 4.07 17.50 -0.43
N LEU A 157 4.42 16.98 -1.61
CA LEU A 157 4.96 15.65 -1.76
C LEU A 157 6.41 15.60 -1.21
N PRO A 158 6.72 14.75 -0.23
CA PRO A 158 8.05 14.63 0.34
C PRO A 158 9.11 14.34 -0.72
N ALA A 159 10.21 15.11 -0.73
CA ALA A 159 11.33 14.88 -1.66
C ALA A 159 11.93 13.48 -1.52
N GLU A 160 11.92 12.93 -0.30
CA GLU A 160 12.36 11.56 0.01
C GLU A 160 11.56 10.47 -0.73
N LEU A 161 10.33 10.77 -1.17
CA LEU A 161 9.49 9.85 -1.92
C LEU A 161 9.76 9.86 -3.43
N GLN A 162 10.38 10.91 -3.97
CA GLN A 162 10.63 11.02 -5.41
C GLN A 162 11.37 9.81 -6.01
N PRO A 163 12.42 9.24 -5.37
CA PRO A 163 13.08 8.05 -5.90
C PRO A 163 12.15 6.83 -5.95
N THR A 164 11.30 6.65 -4.94
CA THR A 164 10.35 5.53 -4.86
C THR A 164 9.25 5.69 -5.92
N LEU A 165 8.69 6.89 -6.05
CA LEU A 165 7.65 7.18 -7.04
C LEU A 165 8.19 7.05 -8.47
N LYS A 166 9.39 7.58 -8.72
CA LYS A 166 10.07 7.41 -10.00
C LYS A 166 10.30 5.92 -10.33
N LYS A 167 10.71 5.12 -9.34
CA LYS A 167 10.87 3.67 -9.53
C LYS A 167 9.53 3.01 -9.90
N ILE A 168 8.42 3.42 -9.28
CA ILE A 168 7.08 2.92 -9.61
C ILE A 168 6.70 3.31 -11.05
N ASP A 169 7.02 4.52 -11.48
CA ASP A 169 6.78 4.98 -12.86
C ASP A 169 7.63 4.23 -13.89
N ASP A 170 8.91 4.00 -13.57
CA ASP A 170 9.87 3.31 -14.44
C ASP A 170 9.61 1.78 -14.49
N THR A 171 8.84 1.22 -13.56
CA THR A 171 8.53 -0.21 -13.52
C THR A 171 7.47 -0.55 -14.58
N ALA A 172 7.83 -1.48 -15.47
CA ALA A 172 6.90 -2.05 -16.43
C ALA A 172 5.89 -2.96 -15.72
N LEU A 173 4.61 -2.64 -15.84
CA LEU A 173 3.52 -3.44 -15.28
C LEU A 173 2.90 -4.36 -16.34
N THR A 174 3.32 -4.23 -17.60
CA THR A 174 2.90 -5.09 -18.70
C THR A 174 4.08 -5.48 -19.60
N LEU A 175 3.93 -6.61 -20.30
CA LEU A 175 4.88 -7.04 -21.33
C LEU A 175 5.11 -5.97 -22.42
N HIS A 176 4.07 -5.23 -22.81
CA HIS A 176 4.18 -4.18 -23.82
C HIS A 176 5.02 -2.99 -23.34
N GLU A 177 4.85 -2.58 -22.08
CA GLU A 177 5.69 -1.55 -21.46
C GLU A 177 7.14 -2.03 -21.34
N ALA A 178 7.35 -3.28 -20.89
CA ALA A 178 8.68 -3.86 -20.77
C ALA A 178 9.42 -3.91 -22.12
N ALA A 179 8.73 -4.35 -23.18
CA ALA A 179 9.26 -4.37 -24.53
C ALA A 179 9.55 -2.95 -25.05
N LYS A 180 8.65 -1.99 -24.83
CA LYS A 180 8.84 -0.59 -25.20
C LYS A 180 10.04 0.05 -24.49
N ASN A 181 10.24 -0.28 -23.23
CA ASN A 181 11.32 0.24 -22.40
C ASN A 181 12.65 -0.47 -22.63
N GLY A 182 12.67 -1.55 -23.43
CA GLY A 182 13.86 -2.37 -23.65
C GLY A 182 14.28 -3.18 -22.42
N ASP A 183 13.37 -3.41 -21.47
CA ASP A 183 13.62 -4.21 -20.28
C ASP A 183 13.51 -5.70 -20.61
N LEU A 184 14.59 -6.23 -21.20
CA LEU A 184 14.68 -7.62 -21.64
C LEU A 184 14.51 -8.62 -20.50
N LYS A 185 14.81 -8.22 -19.26
CA LYS A 185 14.61 -9.07 -18.10
C LYS A 185 13.13 -9.17 -17.76
N ALA A 186 12.45 -8.04 -17.62
CA ALA A 186 11.01 -8.04 -17.38
C ALA A 186 10.23 -8.74 -18.51
N VAL A 187 10.67 -8.60 -19.77
CA VAL A 187 10.09 -9.34 -20.91
C VAL A 187 10.21 -10.86 -20.76
N GLN A 188 11.30 -11.36 -20.17
CA GLN A 188 11.49 -12.80 -19.94
C GLN A 188 10.69 -13.32 -18.73
N ASP A 189 10.41 -12.45 -17.77
CA ASP A 189 9.73 -12.79 -16.52
C ASP A 189 8.18 -12.77 -16.64
N PHE A 190 7.62 -12.18 -17.72
CA PHE A 190 6.19 -12.21 -18.08
C PHE A 190 5.82 -13.44 -18.92
#